data_AF-A0A4P5Y6A5-F1
#
_entry.id   AF-A0A4P5Y6A5-F1
#
_cell.length_a   1.000
_cell.length_b   1.000
_cell.length_c   1.000
_cell.angle_alpha   90.00
_cell.angle_beta   90.00
_cell.angle_gamma   90.00
#
_symmetry.space_group_name_H-M   'P 1'
#
loop_
_entity.id
_entity.type
_entity.pdbx_description
1 polymer ?
#
loop_
_entity_poly.entity_id
_entity_poly.type
_entity_poly.pdbx_seq_one_letter_code
_entity_poly.pdbx_strand_id
1 'polypeptide(L)'
;MMLSFFFRILVMIAIGQVSAYEHAKVYDLKPNDYVYVIGDSTTEDGTKPAGYVPLTNQAVQEQLPGKNLLVDGFHGGSGATSVDHVKFVAPHLDQLLNKGGRVPTVVVINIGLNDTGRGAGIPAYGDNLRRMVQDIRERKMSAVLCAPTTLRDLKTMEPYAAMARSVAAEVNCPLIDLNAAHVAHITANTKDGKRLPGTDPTRDGCHLSAVGETLSAATFLQAFGLKPVWKNYQLRLVSMRELWATGVWGTFTLVPDLPSYPAGSKVTVMLVPPPGDFEFSQWVDMDYAGNQDTHPFPQKSATITLTMDRHRYLMGFVREKKKVDGAKP
;
A
#
# COMPACT_ATOMS: atom_id res chain seq x y z
N MET A 1 -1.95 39.23 44.25
CA MET A 1 -1.52 37.83 44.43
C MET A 1 -1.91 37.08 43.16
N MET A 2 -0.95 36.88 42.26
CA MET A 2 -1.13 36.17 40.98
C MET A 2 -1.20 34.68 41.26
N LEU A 3 -2.17 33.97 40.67
CA LEU A 3 -2.08 32.53 40.51
C LEU A 3 -2.37 32.17 39.05
N SER A 4 -1.27 31.93 38.35
CA SER A 4 -1.15 31.37 37.01
C SER A 4 -1.85 30.01 36.95
N PHE A 5 -2.83 29.86 36.06
CA PHE A 5 -3.28 28.54 35.61
C PHE A 5 -2.66 28.26 34.26
N PHE A 6 -1.70 27.33 34.29
CA PHE A 6 -0.94 26.83 33.17
C PHE A 6 -1.84 26.34 32.04
N PHE A 7 -1.60 26.90 30.85
CA PHE A 7 -2.02 26.33 29.57
C PHE A 7 -1.40 24.94 29.44
N ARG A 8 -2.20 23.87 29.60
CA ARG A 8 -1.79 22.53 29.17
C ARG A 8 -1.84 22.53 27.64
N ILE A 9 -0.70 22.80 27.01
CA ILE A 9 -0.47 22.46 25.61
C ILE A 9 -0.59 20.94 25.53
N LEU A 10 -1.72 20.47 24.99
CA LEU A 10 -1.86 19.10 24.54
C LEU A 10 -0.84 18.93 23.41
N VAL A 11 0.28 18.27 23.70
CA VAL A 11 1.18 17.78 22.66
C VAL A 11 0.39 16.71 21.92
N MET A 12 -0.27 17.11 20.83
CA MET A 12 -0.62 16.16 19.78
C MET A 12 0.70 15.59 19.30
N ILE A 13 1.02 14.37 19.75
CA ILE A 13 2.06 13.57 19.12
C ILE A 13 1.60 13.45 17.67
N ALA A 14 2.27 14.18 16.79
CA ALA A 14 2.05 14.13 15.36
C ALA A 14 2.24 12.68 14.93
N ILE A 15 1.12 11.98 14.74
CA ILE A 15 1.10 10.75 13.97
C ILE A 15 1.69 11.13 12.62
N GLY A 16 2.73 10.41 12.22
CA GLY A 16 3.73 10.78 11.23
C GLY A 16 3.25 11.79 10.20
N GLN A 17 3.91 12.96 10.15
CA GLN A 17 3.77 13.83 9.01
C GLN A 17 4.10 12.99 7.78
N VAL A 18 3.07 12.63 7.01
CA VAL A 18 3.25 12.14 5.64
C VAL A 18 4.17 13.17 5.01
N SER A 19 5.30 12.70 4.49
CA SER A 19 6.33 13.53 3.87
C SER A 19 5.72 14.71 3.11
N ALA A 20 6.24 15.92 3.30
CA ALA A 20 5.86 17.10 2.52
C ALA A 20 6.32 17.01 1.04
N TYR A 21 6.60 15.79 0.55
CA TYR A 21 6.90 15.54 -0.83
C TYR A 21 5.69 15.91 -1.68
N GLU A 22 5.88 16.90 -2.53
CA GLU A 22 4.91 17.31 -3.55
C GLU A 22 5.34 16.72 -4.89
N HIS A 23 4.57 15.74 -5.35
CA HIS A 23 4.68 15.23 -6.70
C HIS A 23 3.94 16.15 -7.67
N ALA A 24 4.57 16.49 -8.79
CA ALA A 24 3.91 17.29 -9.83
C ALA A 24 2.72 16.53 -10.43
N LYS A 25 1.70 17.26 -10.89
CA LYS A 25 0.66 16.67 -11.75
C LYS A 25 1.31 16.23 -13.06
N VAL A 26 1.18 14.94 -13.38
CA VAL A 26 1.72 14.34 -14.61
C VAL A 26 0.64 13.76 -15.51
N TYR A 27 -0.57 13.53 -14.98
CA TYR A 27 -1.70 13.04 -15.74
C TYR A 27 -2.98 13.80 -15.37
N ASP A 28 -3.80 14.12 -16.37
CA ASP A 28 -5.09 14.77 -16.18
C ASP A 28 -6.21 13.75 -16.37
N LEU A 29 -6.85 13.35 -15.27
CA LEU A 29 -7.95 12.38 -15.32
C LEU A 29 -9.14 12.95 -16.10
N LYS A 30 -9.60 12.18 -17.09
CA LYS A 30 -10.73 12.52 -17.95
C LYS A 30 -11.99 11.79 -17.49
N PRO A 31 -13.20 12.35 -17.69
CA PRO A 31 -14.43 11.62 -17.44
C PRO A 31 -14.42 10.24 -18.10
N ASN A 32 -14.88 9.22 -17.37
CA ASN A 32 -14.86 7.80 -17.73
C ASN A 32 -13.49 7.12 -17.76
N ASP A 33 -12.39 7.79 -17.37
CA ASP A 33 -11.10 7.12 -17.28
C ASP A 33 -11.18 5.91 -16.35
N TYR A 34 -10.67 4.79 -16.86
CA TYR A 34 -10.40 3.59 -16.10
C TYR A 34 -8.90 3.44 -15.98
N VAL A 35 -8.39 3.80 -14.81
CA VAL A 35 -6.97 3.64 -14.44
C VAL A 35 -6.77 2.23 -13.93
N TYR A 36 -5.87 1.50 -14.58
CA TYR A 36 -5.55 0.12 -14.24
C TYR A 36 -4.08 0.00 -13.87
N VAL A 37 -3.80 -0.25 -12.59
CA VAL A 37 -2.44 -0.34 -12.07
C VAL A 37 -1.95 -1.78 -12.18
N ILE A 38 -0.91 -2.01 -12.97
CA ILE A 38 -0.26 -3.32 -13.10
C ILE A 38 1.05 -3.35 -12.30
N GLY A 39 1.36 -4.48 -11.65
CA GLY A 39 2.64 -4.61 -10.95
C GLY A 39 2.91 -5.96 -10.28
N ASP A 40 3.78 -5.94 -9.28
CA ASP A 40 4.26 -7.14 -8.57
C ASP A 40 3.52 -7.38 -7.24
N SER A 41 4.20 -8.00 -6.27
CA SER A 41 3.66 -8.27 -4.93
C SER A 41 3.27 -7.01 -4.16
N THR A 42 3.88 -5.86 -4.46
CA THR A 42 3.48 -4.58 -3.86
C THR A 42 2.11 -4.14 -4.38
N THR A 43 1.83 -4.34 -5.67
CA THR A 43 0.50 -4.10 -6.26
C THR A 43 -0.51 -5.15 -5.79
N GLU A 44 -0.11 -6.42 -5.66
CA GLU A 44 -0.96 -7.48 -5.10
C GLU A 44 -1.47 -7.14 -3.70
N ASP A 45 -0.60 -6.62 -2.83
CA ASP A 45 -1.02 -6.14 -1.53
C ASP A 45 -1.75 -4.81 -1.61
N GLY A 46 -1.35 -3.95 -2.55
CA GLY A 46 -1.91 -2.63 -2.77
C GLY A 46 -3.34 -2.63 -3.30
N THR A 47 -3.86 -3.74 -3.83
CA THR A 47 -5.28 -3.88 -4.23
C THR A 47 -6.20 -4.29 -3.08
N LYS A 48 -5.65 -4.75 -1.94
CA LYS A 48 -6.43 -5.14 -0.76
C LYS A 48 -6.97 -3.89 -0.03
N PRO A 49 -7.99 -4.02 0.84
CA PRO A 49 -8.50 -2.89 1.64
C PRO A 49 -7.37 -2.10 2.30
N ALA A 50 -7.49 -0.78 2.33
CA ALA A 50 -6.45 0.16 2.77
C ALA A 50 -5.09 0.07 2.04
N GLY A 51 -5.02 -0.63 0.90
CA GLY A 51 -3.88 -0.58 -0.03
C GLY A 51 -3.95 0.64 -0.95
N TYR A 52 -2.82 1.02 -1.57
CA TYR A 52 -2.73 2.28 -2.30
C TYR A 52 -3.71 2.39 -3.49
N VAL A 53 -4.12 1.27 -4.09
CA VAL A 53 -5.08 1.26 -5.21
C VAL A 53 -6.49 1.66 -4.76
N PRO A 54 -7.16 0.97 -3.80
CA PRO A 54 -8.47 1.39 -3.31
C PRO A 54 -8.42 2.72 -2.56
N LEU A 55 -7.31 3.08 -1.91
CA LEU A 55 -7.14 4.42 -1.33
C LEU A 55 -7.17 5.50 -2.41
N THR A 56 -6.43 5.32 -3.51
CA THR A 56 -6.45 6.23 -4.65
C THR A 56 -7.85 6.29 -5.26
N ASN A 57 -8.49 5.14 -5.50
CA ASN A 57 -9.84 5.08 -6.03
C ASN A 57 -10.84 5.86 -5.16
N GLN A 58 -10.82 5.65 -3.85
CA GLN A 58 -11.73 6.32 -2.92
C GLN A 58 -11.57 7.84 -2.99
N ALA A 59 -10.34 8.36 -2.91
CA ALA A 59 -10.10 9.80 -2.98
C ALA A 59 -10.49 10.39 -4.35
N VAL A 60 -10.27 9.66 -5.44
CA VAL A 60 -10.77 10.05 -6.78
C VAL A 60 -12.29 10.16 -6.78
N GLN A 61 -13.03 9.18 -6.25
CA GLN A 61 -14.50 9.25 -6.16
C GLN A 61 -14.98 10.41 -5.28
N GLU A 62 -14.30 10.66 -4.16
CA GLU A 62 -14.67 11.70 -3.20
C GLU A 62 -14.42 13.13 -3.69
N GLN A 63 -13.38 13.33 -4.52
CA GLN A 63 -12.96 14.63 -5.03
C GLN A 63 -13.49 14.94 -6.43
N LEU A 64 -13.78 13.92 -7.24
CA LEU A 64 -14.29 14.05 -8.60
C LEU A 64 -15.63 13.32 -8.78
N PRO A 65 -16.67 13.62 -7.95
CA PRO A 65 -17.96 12.95 -8.04
C PRO A 65 -18.60 13.16 -9.42
N GLY A 66 -19.28 12.13 -9.93
CA GLY A 66 -19.99 12.19 -11.21
C GLY A 66 -19.11 12.11 -12.46
N LYS A 67 -17.79 11.94 -12.33
CA LYS A 67 -16.88 11.75 -13.48
C LYS A 67 -16.81 10.30 -13.97
N ASN A 68 -17.51 9.37 -13.32
CA ASN A 68 -17.49 7.94 -13.61
C ASN A 68 -16.06 7.39 -13.75
N LEU A 69 -15.15 7.83 -12.88
CA LEU A 69 -13.77 7.36 -12.86
C LEU A 69 -13.69 6.01 -12.16
N LEU A 70 -12.65 5.23 -12.43
CA LEU A 70 -12.32 4.04 -11.65
C LEU A 70 -10.81 3.86 -11.60
N VAL A 71 -10.29 3.55 -10.42
CA VAL A 71 -8.93 3.05 -10.24
C VAL A 71 -9.03 1.62 -9.72
N ASP A 72 -8.42 0.69 -10.44
CA ASP A 72 -8.31 -0.73 -10.05
C ASP A 72 -6.89 -1.23 -10.34
N GLY A 73 -6.58 -2.47 -9.96
CA GLY A 73 -5.25 -3.02 -10.15
C GLY A 73 -5.23 -4.52 -10.44
N PHE A 74 -4.10 -4.94 -11.01
CA PHE A 74 -3.78 -6.33 -11.28
C PHE A 74 -2.30 -6.58 -11.04
N HIS A 75 -1.96 -7.78 -10.62
CA HIS A 75 -0.59 -8.14 -10.30
C HIS A 75 -0.17 -9.38 -11.08
N GLY A 76 1.11 -9.43 -11.45
CA GLY A 76 1.75 -10.59 -12.09
C GLY A 76 2.03 -11.76 -11.14
N GLY A 77 1.56 -11.68 -9.90
CA GLY A 77 1.90 -12.60 -8.81
C GLY A 77 3.16 -12.20 -8.03
N SER A 78 3.38 -12.92 -6.93
CA SER A 78 4.50 -12.68 -6.03
C SER A 78 5.85 -12.89 -6.72
N GLY A 79 6.72 -11.90 -6.63
CA GLY A 79 8.07 -11.96 -7.21
C GLY A 79 8.16 -11.64 -8.70
N ALA A 80 7.07 -11.21 -9.35
CA ALA A 80 7.06 -10.86 -10.77
C ALA A 80 8.08 -9.74 -11.07
N THR A 81 8.81 -9.90 -12.16
CA THR A 81 9.78 -8.93 -12.69
C THR A 81 9.24 -8.20 -13.92
N SER A 82 9.98 -7.24 -14.48
CA SER A 82 9.67 -6.64 -15.77
C SER A 82 9.68 -7.66 -16.93
N VAL A 83 10.54 -8.69 -16.85
CA VAL A 83 10.61 -9.77 -17.85
C VAL A 83 9.32 -10.60 -17.87
N ASP A 84 8.74 -10.82 -16.69
CA ASP A 84 7.47 -11.54 -16.57
C ASP A 84 6.32 -10.68 -17.09
N HIS A 85 6.29 -9.39 -16.70
CA HIS A 85 5.26 -8.45 -17.16
C HIS A 85 5.18 -8.34 -18.67
N VAL A 86 6.32 -8.24 -19.36
CA VAL A 86 6.34 -8.23 -20.83
C VAL A 86 5.59 -9.42 -21.44
N LYS A 87 5.59 -10.59 -20.79
CA LYS A 87 4.90 -11.79 -21.30
C LYS A 87 3.39 -11.75 -21.08
N PHE A 88 2.88 -11.08 -20.05
CA PHE A 88 1.46 -11.13 -19.70
C PHE A 88 0.69 -9.82 -19.86
N VAL A 89 1.35 -8.65 -19.92
CA VAL A 89 0.66 -7.36 -20.03
C VAL A 89 -0.20 -7.29 -21.29
N ALA A 90 0.40 -7.52 -22.46
CA ALA A 90 -0.32 -7.52 -23.74
C ALA A 90 -1.47 -8.55 -23.76
N PRO A 91 -1.26 -9.85 -23.46
CA PRO A 91 -2.34 -10.83 -23.40
C PRO A 91 -3.46 -10.50 -22.40
N HIS A 92 -3.11 -9.96 -21.23
CA HIS A 92 -4.10 -9.58 -20.22
C HIS A 92 -4.96 -8.41 -20.68
N LEU A 93 -4.36 -7.37 -21.27
CA LEU A 93 -5.10 -6.24 -21.82
C LEU A 93 -6.00 -6.67 -23.00
N ASP A 94 -5.53 -7.58 -23.86
CA ASP A 94 -6.36 -8.15 -24.93
C ASP A 94 -7.55 -8.93 -24.36
N GLN A 95 -7.34 -9.68 -23.29
CA GLN A 95 -8.42 -10.37 -22.60
C GLN A 95 -9.46 -9.39 -22.05
N LEU A 96 -9.04 -8.27 -21.45
CA LEU A 96 -9.95 -7.24 -20.97
C LEU A 96 -10.74 -6.58 -22.11
N LEU A 97 -10.07 -6.26 -23.23
CA LEU A 97 -10.71 -5.72 -24.43
C LEU A 97 -11.78 -6.66 -24.99
N ASN A 98 -11.51 -7.97 -24.99
CA ASN A 98 -12.41 -8.98 -25.56
C ASN A 98 -13.56 -9.41 -24.64
N LYS A 99 -13.47 -9.19 -23.31
CA LYS A 99 -14.48 -9.63 -22.33
C LYS A 99 -15.79 -8.81 -22.34
N GLY A 100 -15.87 -7.70 -23.08
CA GLY A 100 -17.10 -6.91 -23.22
C GLY A 100 -17.51 -6.08 -21.99
N GLY A 101 -16.57 -5.81 -21.08
CA GLY A 101 -16.77 -4.98 -19.89
C GLY A 101 -16.13 -3.59 -20.00
N ARG A 102 -15.93 -2.93 -18.85
CA ARG A 102 -15.16 -1.68 -18.79
C ARG A 102 -13.70 -1.98 -19.10
N VAL A 103 -13.13 -1.30 -20.10
CA VAL A 103 -11.74 -1.48 -20.53
C VAL A 103 -10.85 -0.37 -19.98
N PRO A 104 -9.61 -0.65 -19.57
CA PRO A 104 -8.68 0.38 -19.15
C PRO A 104 -8.51 1.45 -20.23
N THR A 105 -8.53 2.73 -19.84
CA THR A 105 -8.14 3.85 -20.72
C THR A 105 -6.74 4.33 -20.37
N VAL A 106 -6.29 4.06 -19.14
CA VAL A 106 -4.98 4.40 -18.61
C VAL A 106 -4.41 3.18 -17.92
N VAL A 107 -3.18 2.80 -18.24
CA VAL A 107 -2.45 1.72 -17.58
C VAL A 107 -1.24 2.30 -16.89
N VAL A 108 -1.15 2.11 -15.58
CA VAL A 108 -0.02 2.52 -14.75
C VAL A 108 0.87 1.32 -14.49
N ILE A 109 2.14 1.39 -14.89
CA ILE A 109 3.12 0.30 -14.71
C ILE A 109 3.92 0.53 -13.42
N ASN A 110 3.64 -0.24 -12.38
CA ASN A 110 4.37 -0.25 -11.11
C ASN A 110 5.17 -1.55 -10.96
N ILE A 111 6.39 -1.58 -11.50
CA ILE A 111 7.28 -2.74 -11.47
C ILE A 111 8.73 -2.30 -11.29
N GLY A 112 9.60 -3.21 -10.86
CA GLY A 112 11.05 -3.00 -10.78
C GLY A 112 11.67 -3.41 -9.45
N LEU A 113 10.86 -3.65 -8.42
CA LEU A 113 11.37 -4.03 -7.11
C LEU A 113 12.07 -5.40 -7.16
N ASN A 114 11.42 -6.40 -7.75
CA ASN A 114 11.98 -7.74 -7.92
C ASN A 114 13.10 -7.79 -8.96
N ASP A 115 13.17 -6.84 -9.89
CA ASP A 115 14.21 -6.79 -10.91
C ASP A 115 15.62 -6.64 -10.30
N THR A 116 15.72 -6.06 -9.09
CA THR A 116 16.98 -5.92 -8.34
C THR A 116 17.67 -7.24 -8.02
N GLY A 117 16.92 -8.32 -7.82
CA GLY A 117 17.46 -9.63 -7.44
C GLY A 117 17.03 -10.80 -8.33
N ARG A 118 16.01 -10.61 -9.17
CA ARG A 118 15.43 -11.65 -10.04
C ARG A 118 15.34 -11.24 -11.51
N GLY A 119 15.59 -9.96 -11.81
CA GLY A 119 15.52 -9.43 -13.16
C GLY A 119 16.77 -9.75 -13.98
N ALA A 120 16.75 -9.33 -15.25
CA ALA A 120 17.86 -9.48 -16.18
C ALA A 120 18.82 -8.27 -16.17
N GLY A 121 18.82 -7.48 -15.09
CA GLY A 121 19.62 -6.27 -14.92
C GLY A 121 18.98 -5.00 -15.49
N ILE A 122 19.62 -3.87 -15.20
CA ILE A 122 19.09 -2.51 -15.49
C ILE A 122 18.84 -2.25 -16.98
N PRO A 123 19.72 -2.65 -17.93
CA PRO A 123 19.44 -2.45 -19.35
C PRO A 123 18.18 -3.19 -19.81
N ALA A 124 18.05 -4.47 -19.43
CA ALA A 124 16.87 -5.28 -19.77
C ALA A 124 15.60 -4.73 -19.10
N TYR A 125 15.70 -4.25 -17.87
CA TYR A 125 14.60 -3.55 -17.20
C TYR A 125 14.13 -2.34 -18.02
N GLY A 126 15.05 -1.49 -18.48
CA GLY A 126 14.72 -0.35 -19.35
C GLY A 126 14.03 -0.77 -20.66
N ASP A 127 14.56 -1.79 -21.34
CA ASP A 127 13.98 -2.31 -22.58
C ASP A 127 12.58 -2.88 -22.36
N ASN A 128 12.36 -3.58 -21.26
CA ASN A 128 11.05 -4.11 -20.88
C ASN A 128 10.05 -2.98 -20.60
N LEU A 129 10.45 -1.90 -19.92
CA LEU A 129 9.59 -0.73 -19.71
C LEU A 129 9.18 -0.09 -21.05
N ARG A 130 10.13 0.12 -21.97
CA ARG A 130 9.84 0.65 -23.32
C ARG A 130 8.82 -0.23 -24.05
N ARG A 131 9.03 -1.54 -24.02
CA ARG A 131 8.14 -2.51 -24.65
C ARG A 131 6.73 -2.49 -24.06
N MET A 132 6.59 -2.49 -22.74
CA MET A 132 5.26 -2.42 -22.11
C MET A 132 4.53 -1.13 -22.46
N VAL A 133 5.22 0.02 -22.49
CA VAL A 133 4.63 1.29 -22.92
C VAL A 133 4.16 1.22 -24.36
N GLN A 134 4.96 0.62 -25.26
CA GLN A 134 4.56 0.40 -26.65
C GLN A 134 3.31 -0.48 -26.74
N ASP A 135 3.31 -1.64 -26.07
CA ASP A 135 2.21 -2.60 -26.08
C ASP A 135 0.88 -1.96 -25.61
N ILE A 136 0.93 -1.10 -24.58
CA ILE A 136 -0.24 -0.36 -24.07
C ILE A 136 -0.74 0.66 -25.11
N ARG A 137 0.17 1.42 -25.73
CA ARG A 137 -0.18 2.46 -26.70
C ARG A 137 -0.74 1.89 -28.01
N GLU A 138 -0.25 0.73 -28.44
CA GLU A 138 -0.79 0.01 -29.61
C GLU A 138 -2.27 -0.35 -29.41
N ARG A 139 -2.67 -0.62 -28.16
CA ARG A 139 -4.06 -0.86 -27.73
C ARG A 139 -4.88 0.42 -27.51
N LYS A 140 -4.36 1.58 -27.91
CA LYS A 140 -4.99 2.90 -27.79
C LYS A 140 -5.29 3.33 -26.34
N MET A 141 -4.51 2.80 -25.39
CA MET A 141 -4.56 3.19 -23.99
C MET A 141 -3.42 4.18 -23.68
N SER A 142 -3.61 5.04 -22.68
CA SER A 142 -2.53 5.86 -22.14
C SER A 142 -1.63 5.01 -21.26
N ALA A 143 -0.31 5.08 -21.45
CA ALA A 143 0.66 4.48 -20.53
C ALA A 143 1.15 5.54 -19.54
N VAL A 144 1.34 5.14 -18.29
CA VAL A 144 2.00 5.91 -17.22
C VAL A 144 3.00 4.98 -16.55
N LEU A 145 4.23 5.43 -16.37
CA LEU A 145 5.26 4.67 -15.64
C LEU A 145 5.27 5.05 -14.17
N CYS A 146 5.67 4.12 -13.30
CA CYS A 146 6.13 4.43 -11.96
C CYS A 146 7.65 4.24 -11.87
N ALA A 147 8.32 5.12 -11.12
CA ALA A 147 9.60 4.73 -10.52
C ALA A 147 9.27 3.82 -9.31
N PRO A 148 9.89 2.64 -9.17
CA PRO A 148 9.53 1.66 -8.15
C PRO A 148 9.75 2.19 -6.72
N THR A 149 8.97 1.69 -5.76
CA THR A 149 9.14 2.00 -4.34
C THR A 149 10.52 1.58 -3.81
N THR A 150 10.82 1.87 -2.55
CA THR A 150 12.13 1.57 -1.97
C THR A 150 12.21 0.16 -1.39
N LEU A 151 13.44 -0.36 -1.35
CA LEU A 151 13.83 -1.43 -0.43
C LEU A 151 14.40 -0.81 0.85
N ARG A 152 14.61 -1.63 1.89
CA ARG A 152 15.31 -1.20 3.11
C ARG A 152 16.65 -0.53 2.80
N ASP A 153 17.40 -1.09 1.84
CA ASP A 153 18.56 -0.43 1.26
C ASP A 153 18.15 0.44 0.06
N LEU A 154 18.23 1.75 0.25
CA LEU A 154 17.89 2.72 -0.79
C LEU A 154 18.84 2.68 -1.98
N LYS A 155 20.12 2.33 -1.76
CA LYS A 155 21.14 2.38 -2.81
C LYS A 155 20.87 1.36 -3.90
N THR A 156 20.32 0.21 -3.53
CA THR A 156 19.95 -0.85 -4.46
C THR A 156 18.86 -0.41 -5.44
N MET A 157 17.90 0.43 -5.01
CA MET A 157 16.77 0.84 -5.84
C MET A 157 17.04 2.02 -6.76
N GLU A 158 17.98 2.91 -6.40
CA GLU A 158 18.20 4.15 -7.17
C GLU A 158 18.54 3.90 -8.65
N PRO A 159 19.41 2.93 -9.04
CA PRO A 159 19.68 2.68 -10.46
C PRO A 159 18.44 2.26 -11.26
N TYR A 160 17.50 1.54 -10.65
CA TYR A 160 16.24 1.14 -11.30
C TYR A 160 15.26 2.31 -11.37
N ALA A 161 15.19 3.14 -10.33
CA ALA A 161 14.40 4.37 -10.35
C ALA A 161 14.92 5.37 -11.40
N ALA A 162 16.23 5.55 -11.49
CA ALA A 162 16.88 6.37 -12.51
C ALA A 162 16.61 5.83 -13.93
N MET A 163 16.65 4.51 -14.13
CA MET A 163 16.29 3.90 -15.41
C MET A 163 14.81 4.16 -15.76
N ALA A 164 13.88 4.01 -14.81
CA ALA A 164 12.47 4.31 -15.04
C ALA A 164 12.23 5.78 -15.43
N ARG A 165 12.91 6.72 -14.76
CA ARG A 165 12.90 8.15 -15.11
C ARG A 165 13.43 8.40 -16.51
N SER A 166 14.56 7.78 -16.86
CA SER A 166 15.19 7.90 -18.17
C SER A 166 14.27 7.40 -19.28
N VAL A 167 13.70 6.20 -19.13
CA VAL A 167 12.75 5.64 -20.09
C VAL A 167 11.52 6.53 -20.23
N ALA A 168 10.94 7.00 -19.12
CA ALA A 168 9.78 7.88 -19.16
C ALA A 168 10.03 9.15 -19.99
N ALA A 169 11.20 9.79 -19.81
CA ALA A 169 11.60 10.93 -20.63
C ALA A 169 11.80 10.56 -22.10
N GLU A 170 12.51 9.46 -22.37
CA GLU A 170 12.81 8.98 -23.73
C GLU A 170 11.56 8.69 -24.55
N VAL A 171 10.60 7.97 -23.96
CA VAL A 171 9.37 7.57 -24.66
C VAL A 171 8.21 8.57 -24.44
N ASN A 172 8.49 9.75 -23.88
CA ASN A 172 7.51 10.78 -23.54
C ASN A 172 6.29 10.20 -22.80
N CYS A 173 6.54 9.48 -21.72
CA CYS A 173 5.54 8.82 -20.89
C CYS A 173 5.48 9.54 -19.54
N PRO A 174 4.29 9.91 -19.03
CA PRO A 174 4.15 10.42 -17.67
C PRO A 174 4.75 9.46 -16.64
N LEU A 175 5.36 10.00 -15.59
CA LEU A 175 6.00 9.24 -14.53
C LEU A 175 5.42 9.61 -13.16
N ILE A 176 5.01 8.61 -12.39
CA ILE A 176 4.71 8.72 -10.95
C ILE A 176 5.91 8.22 -10.16
N ASP A 177 6.66 9.11 -9.53
CA ASP A 177 7.92 8.81 -8.86
C ASP A 177 7.71 8.36 -7.40
N LEU A 178 7.27 7.11 -7.22
CA LEU A 178 7.11 6.53 -5.89
C LEU A 178 8.44 6.40 -5.16
N ASN A 179 9.54 6.19 -5.89
CA ASN A 179 10.88 6.14 -5.33
C ASN A 179 11.23 7.43 -4.58
N ALA A 180 11.09 8.58 -5.25
CA ALA A 180 11.41 9.88 -4.68
C ALA A 180 10.52 10.19 -3.47
N ALA A 181 9.21 9.89 -3.54
CA ALA A 181 8.30 10.05 -2.42
C ALA A 181 8.73 9.23 -1.20
N HIS A 182 9.06 7.95 -1.41
CA HIS A 182 9.51 7.05 -0.36
C HIS A 182 10.86 7.44 0.19
N VAL A 183 11.85 7.78 -0.64
CA VAL A 183 13.18 8.26 -0.20
C VAL A 183 13.07 9.56 0.60
N ALA A 184 12.23 10.49 0.19
CA ALA A 184 12.00 11.74 0.91
C ALA A 184 11.40 11.49 2.29
N HIS A 185 10.34 10.67 2.36
CA HIS A 185 9.71 10.26 3.62
C HIS A 185 10.71 9.59 4.56
N ILE A 186 11.49 8.69 3.99
CA ILE A 186 12.55 7.97 4.67
C ILE A 186 13.58 8.94 5.26
N THR A 187 14.10 9.85 4.45
CA THR A 187 15.14 10.80 4.87
C THR A 187 14.61 11.70 5.99
N ALA A 188 13.40 12.24 5.84
CA ALA A 188 12.75 13.09 6.84
C ALA A 188 12.50 12.37 8.18
N ASN A 189 12.30 11.05 8.16
CA ASN A 189 12.00 10.25 9.34
C ASN A 189 13.18 9.34 9.75
N THR A 190 14.42 9.76 9.47
CA THR A 190 15.64 9.09 9.94
C THR A 190 16.42 10.03 10.84
N LYS A 191 16.74 9.58 12.05
CA LYS A 191 17.58 10.29 12.99
C LYS A 191 18.67 9.36 13.50
N ASP A 192 19.92 9.82 13.49
CA ASP A 192 21.10 9.06 13.95
C ASP A 192 21.21 7.67 13.29
N GLY A 193 20.87 7.59 11.99
CA GLY A 193 20.90 6.35 11.20
C GLY A 193 19.76 5.37 11.50
N LYS A 194 18.79 5.74 12.34
CA LYS A 194 17.64 4.90 12.70
C LYS A 194 16.33 5.54 12.26
N ARG A 195 15.39 4.71 11.80
CA ARG A 195 14.02 5.12 11.52
C ARG A 195 13.34 5.58 12.81
N LEU A 196 12.55 6.65 12.71
CA LEU A 196 11.64 6.99 13.80
C LEU A 196 10.59 5.85 13.96
N PRO A 197 10.15 5.54 15.19
CA PRO A 197 9.14 4.50 15.40
C PRO A 197 7.84 4.80 14.65
N GLY A 198 7.30 3.79 13.97
CA GLY A 198 6.04 3.89 13.24
C GLY A 198 6.08 4.75 11.97
N THR A 199 7.27 5.00 11.41
CA THR A 199 7.41 5.75 10.15
C THR A 199 8.00 4.92 9.02
N ASP A 200 8.29 3.63 9.21
CA ASP A 200 8.84 2.79 8.13
C ASP A 200 7.74 2.57 7.07
N PRO A 201 7.95 2.99 5.80
CA PRO A 201 6.97 2.77 4.75
C PRO A 201 6.90 1.30 4.32
N THR A 202 7.78 0.44 4.82
CA THR A 202 7.79 -1.00 4.54
C THR A 202 7.70 -1.80 5.83
N ARG A 203 7.05 -2.96 5.78
CA ARG A 203 6.91 -3.84 6.96
C ARG A 203 8.04 -4.85 7.09
N ASP A 204 8.62 -5.26 5.97
CA ASP A 204 9.71 -6.25 5.89
C ASP A 204 10.94 -5.71 5.14
N GLY A 205 10.93 -4.42 4.76
CA GLY A 205 11.96 -3.83 3.92
C GLY A 205 11.67 -3.91 2.41
N CYS A 206 10.50 -4.40 2.02
CA CYS A 206 10.09 -4.60 0.63
C CYS A 206 8.60 -4.24 0.43
N HIS A 207 7.71 -4.93 1.13
CA HIS A 207 6.27 -4.72 1.02
C HIS A 207 5.81 -3.57 1.90
N LEU A 208 4.81 -2.84 1.41
CA LEU A 208 4.34 -1.62 2.04
C LEU A 208 3.71 -1.89 3.43
N SER A 209 4.03 -1.02 4.37
CA SER A 209 3.25 -0.82 5.60
C SER A 209 2.06 0.10 5.31
N ALA A 210 1.18 0.35 6.28
CA ALA A 210 0.10 1.32 6.07
C ALA A 210 0.62 2.74 5.74
N VAL A 211 1.78 3.12 6.29
CA VAL A 211 2.45 4.37 5.94
C VAL A 211 2.86 4.36 4.48
N GLY A 212 3.44 3.27 3.99
CA GLY A 212 3.82 3.12 2.59
C GLY A 212 2.62 3.13 1.63
N GLU A 213 1.54 2.42 1.98
CA GLU A 213 0.31 2.38 1.18
C GLU A 213 -0.31 3.79 1.06
N THR A 214 -0.38 4.52 2.17
CA THR A 214 -0.91 5.90 2.22
C THR A 214 0.00 6.86 1.45
N LEU A 215 1.32 6.73 1.57
CA LEU A 215 2.29 7.54 0.85
C LEU A 215 2.22 7.31 -0.67
N SER A 216 2.12 6.04 -1.09
CA SER A 216 1.95 5.70 -2.50
C SER A 216 0.63 6.25 -3.04
N ALA A 217 -0.49 6.09 -2.31
CA ALA A 217 -1.77 6.66 -2.73
C ALA A 217 -1.72 8.19 -2.82
N ALA A 218 -1.09 8.86 -1.86
CA ALA A 218 -0.88 10.31 -1.89
C ALA A 218 -0.09 10.74 -3.14
N THR A 219 0.95 10.00 -3.50
CA THR A 219 1.78 10.27 -4.69
C THR A 219 0.97 10.11 -5.98
N PHE A 220 0.12 9.08 -6.07
CA PHE A 220 -0.82 8.91 -7.19
C PHE A 220 -1.82 10.07 -7.28
N LEU A 221 -2.41 10.48 -6.16
CA LEU A 221 -3.38 11.58 -6.13
C LEU A 221 -2.74 12.89 -6.60
N GLN A 222 -1.54 13.22 -6.09
CA GLN A 222 -0.80 14.39 -6.54
C GLN A 222 -0.44 14.32 -8.03
N ALA A 223 -0.02 13.14 -8.52
CA ALA A 223 0.22 12.89 -9.94
C ALA A 223 -1.02 13.13 -10.82
N PHE A 224 -2.22 12.94 -10.27
CA PHE A 224 -3.51 13.26 -10.92
C PHE A 224 -4.00 14.70 -10.67
N GLY A 225 -3.24 15.51 -9.93
CA GLY A 225 -3.63 16.88 -9.54
C GLY A 225 -4.68 16.95 -8.43
N LEU A 226 -4.84 15.86 -7.68
CA LEU A 226 -5.75 15.73 -6.54
C LEU A 226 -5.01 15.89 -5.21
N LYS A 227 -5.77 16.19 -4.15
CA LYS A 227 -5.21 16.34 -2.81
C LYS A 227 -5.09 14.96 -2.13
N PRO A 228 -4.04 14.69 -1.34
CA PRO A 228 -3.92 13.46 -0.57
C PRO A 228 -4.78 13.52 0.70
N VAL A 229 -6.10 13.63 0.52
CA VAL A 229 -7.09 13.74 1.59
C VAL A 229 -8.23 12.77 1.34
N TRP A 230 -8.70 12.17 2.42
CA TRP A 230 -9.81 11.22 2.42
C TRP A 230 -10.86 11.67 3.44
N LYS A 231 -12.13 11.58 3.08
CA LYS A 231 -13.27 11.86 3.97
C LYS A 231 -13.53 10.69 4.91
N ASN A 232 -13.34 9.47 4.40
CA ASN A 232 -13.48 8.23 5.14
C ASN A 232 -12.15 7.46 5.21
N TYR A 233 -12.00 6.59 6.19
CA TYR A 233 -10.83 5.76 6.37
C TYR A 233 -11.16 4.28 6.16
N GLN A 234 -10.19 3.53 5.64
CA GLN A 234 -10.32 2.09 5.39
C GLN A 234 -9.56 1.32 6.48
N LEU A 235 -10.05 0.12 6.77
CA LEU A 235 -9.43 -0.81 7.71
C LEU A 235 -9.06 -2.10 6.97
N ARG A 236 -7.77 -2.43 6.97
CA ARG A 236 -7.26 -3.72 6.53
C ARG A 236 -7.11 -4.64 7.73
N LEU A 237 -7.67 -5.84 7.63
CA LEU A 237 -7.53 -6.89 8.64
C LEU A 237 -6.83 -8.10 8.03
N VAL A 238 -5.83 -8.62 8.73
CA VAL A 238 -5.17 -9.89 8.39
C VAL A 238 -5.06 -10.73 9.64
N SER A 239 -5.34 -12.02 9.54
CA SER A 239 -5.13 -12.96 10.63
C SER A 239 -3.98 -13.91 10.32
N MET A 240 -3.14 -14.21 11.31
CA MET A 240 -1.94 -15.05 11.16
C MET A 240 -1.78 -16.03 12.32
N ARG A 241 -1.07 -17.13 12.09
CA ARG A 241 -0.64 -18.06 13.14
C ARG A 241 0.75 -17.65 13.67
N GLU A 242 0.94 -17.63 14.99
CA GLU A 242 2.19 -17.15 15.61
C GLU A 242 3.47 -17.84 15.14
N LEU A 243 3.41 -19.10 14.72
CA LEU A 243 4.59 -19.90 14.39
C LEU A 243 4.83 -20.09 12.88
N TRP A 244 3.90 -19.68 12.02
CA TRP A 244 4.02 -19.84 10.57
C TRP A 244 3.31 -18.69 9.84
N ALA A 245 4.09 -17.85 9.14
CA ALA A 245 3.62 -16.65 8.43
C ALA A 245 2.87 -16.96 7.12
N THR A 246 2.14 -18.07 7.03
CA THR A 246 1.39 -18.45 5.83
C THR A 246 -0.08 -18.77 6.15
N GLY A 247 -0.99 -18.07 5.47
CA GLY A 247 -2.45 -18.28 5.54
C GLY A 247 -3.21 -17.29 6.44
N VAL A 248 -4.49 -17.10 6.13
CA VAL A 248 -5.46 -16.38 6.98
C VAL A 248 -5.95 -17.35 8.04
N TRP A 249 -5.68 -17.08 9.32
CA TRP A 249 -6.02 -17.97 10.44
C TRP A 249 -7.04 -17.31 11.37
N GLY A 250 -8.31 -17.65 11.17
CA GLY A 250 -9.44 -17.06 11.89
C GLY A 250 -10.17 -16.01 11.07
N THR A 251 -11.39 -15.69 11.47
CA THR A 251 -12.27 -14.75 10.80
C THR A 251 -12.45 -13.48 11.63
N PHE A 252 -12.84 -12.39 10.98
CA PHE A 252 -13.13 -11.14 11.67
C PHE A 252 -14.63 -10.88 11.68
N THR A 253 -15.10 -10.30 12.77
CA THR A 253 -16.42 -9.65 12.83
C THR A 253 -16.21 -8.18 13.18
N LEU A 254 -16.91 -7.30 12.48
CA LEU A 254 -16.79 -5.85 12.62
C LEU A 254 -18.14 -5.26 13.00
N VAL A 255 -18.13 -4.26 13.89
CA VAL A 255 -19.31 -3.47 14.24
C VAL A 255 -18.94 -1.99 14.32
N PRO A 256 -19.46 -1.14 13.42
CA PRO A 256 -20.19 -1.50 12.20
C PRO A 256 -19.25 -2.16 11.17
N ASP A 257 -19.79 -2.99 10.27
CA ASP A 257 -19.05 -3.56 9.14
C ASP A 257 -19.30 -2.71 7.90
N LEU A 258 -18.36 -1.84 7.57
CA LEU A 258 -18.43 -0.89 6.45
C LEU A 258 -17.17 -0.98 5.60
N PRO A 259 -17.26 -0.72 4.27
CA PRO A 259 -16.09 -0.68 3.39
C PRO A 259 -15.15 0.49 3.71
N SER A 260 -15.66 1.57 4.32
CA SER A 260 -14.89 2.69 4.86
C SER A 260 -15.68 3.39 5.96
N TYR A 261 -14.98 4.16 6.80
CA TYR A 261 -15.51 4.72 8.04
C TYR A 261 -15.27 6.23 8.10
N PRO A 262 -16.29 7.05 8.41
CA PRO A 262 -16.08 8.47 8.68
C PRO A 262 -15.02 8.71 9.76
N ALA A 263 -14.31 9.82 9.67
CA ALA A 263 -13.35 10.23 10.70
C ALA A 263 -13.98 10.23 12.10
N GLY A 264 -13.28 9.64 13.07
CA GLY A 264 -13.74 9.50 14.46
C GLY A 264 -14.65 8.30 14.72
N SER A 265 -15.05 7.53 13.69
CA SER A 265 -15.88 6.33 13.88
C SER A 265 -15.23 5.34 14.84
N LYS A 266 -16.05 4.74 15.70
CA LYS A 266 -15.63 3.63 16.57
C LYS A 266 -15.97 2.32 15.87
N VAL A 267 -14.96 1.47 15.68
CA VAL A 267 -15.12 0.16 15.04
C VAL A 267 -14.67 -0.91 16.02
N THR A 268 -15.61 -1.73 16.45
CA THR A 268 -15.30 -2.91 17.25
C THR A 268 -14.92 -4.05 16.32
N VAL A 269 -13.74 -4.61 16.51
CA VAL A 269 -13.20 -5.72 15.72
C VAL A 269 -13.00 -6.90 16.66
N MET A 270 -13.56 -8.06 16.31
CA MET A 270 -13.29 -9.31 17.00
C MET A 270 -12.64 -10.31 16.05
N LEU A 271 -11.48 -10.83 16.43
CA LEU A 271 -10.86 -11.99 15.79
C LEU A 271 -11.47 -13.26 16.39
N VAL A 272 -12.09 -14.07 15.55
CA VAL A 272 -12.61 -15.38 15.89
C VAL A 272 -11.57 -16.41 15.43
N PRO A 273 -10.86 -17.09 16.36
CA PRO A 273 -9.93 -18.15 15.98
C PRO A 273 -10.65 -19.28 15.23
N PRO A 274 -9.93 -20.06 14.41
CA PRO A 274 -10.48 -21.26 13.80
C PRO A 274 -11.02 -22.23 14.88
N PRO A 275 -12.03 -23.06 14.57
CA PRO A 275 -12.44 -24.14 15.45
C PRO A 275 -11.26 -25.05 15.83
N GLY A 276 -11.31 -25.63 17.03
CA GLY A 276 -10.32 -26.58 17.54
C GLY A 276 -9.38 -26.01 18.61
N ASP A 277 -8.11 -26.42 18.54
CA ASP A 277 -7.09 -26.10 19.54
C ASP A 277 -6.40 -24.75 19.29
N PHE A 278 -7.10 -23.75 18.74
CA PHE A 278 -6.55 -22.41 18.54
C PHE A 278 -7.19 -21.40 19.49
N GLU A 279 -6.39 -20.44 19.93
CA GLU A 279 -6.84 -19.29 20.70
C GLU A 279 -6.24 -18.00 20.14
N PHE A 280 -6.94 -16.89 20.36
CA PHE A 280 -6.41 -15.57 20.09
C PHE A 280 -5.15 -15.36 20.96
N SER A 281 -4.12 -14.75 20.38
CA SER A 281 -2.89 -14.44 21.10
C SER A 281 -2.69 -12.94 21.29
N GLN A 282 -2.66 -12.18 20.19
CA GLN A 282 -2.36 -10.75 20.23
C GLN A 282 -2.84 -10.01 18.99
N TRP A 283 -2.89 -8.68 19.11
CA TRP A 283 -3.08 -7.75 18.01
C TRP A 283 -1.78 -7.01 17.73
N VAL A 284 -1.52 -6.73 16.45
CA VAL A 284 -0.41 -5.91 15.99
C VAL A 284 -0.95 -4.85 15.04
N ASP A 285 -0.74 -3.58 15.39
CA ASP A 285 -1.01 -2.45 14.49
C ASP A 285 0.18 -2.31 13.52
N MET A 286 -0.04 -2.66 12.25
CA MET A 286 0.99 -2.64 11.20
C MET A 286 1.35 -1.22 10.77
N ASP A 287 0.63 -0.20 11.24
CA ASP A 287 1.02 1.21 11.09
C ASP A 287 2.30 1.51 11.90
N TYR A 288 2.65 0.68 12.90
CA TYR A 288 3.79 0.87 13.79
C TYR A 288 4.97 -0.09 13.56
N ALA A 289 4.96 -0.85 12.46
CA ALA A 289 6.04 -1.77 12.14
C ALA A 289 7.37 -1.01 12.00
N GLY A 290 8.32 -1.27 12.91
CA GLY A 290 9.60 -0.57 13.00
C GLY A 290 10.22 -0.60 14.39
N ASN A 291 9.44 -0.93 15.43
CA ASN A 291 9.96 -1.17 16.76
C ASN A 291 9.19 -2.33 17.42
N GLN A 292 9.74 -3.55 17.35
CA GLN A 292 9.19 -4.68 18.12
C GLN A 292 9.15 -4.38 19.63
N ASP A 293 9.96 -3.42 20.09
CA ASP A 293 10.11 -3.06 21.50
C ASP A 293 9.13 -1.99 22.01
N THR A 294 8.25 -1.41 21.18
CA THR A 294 7.27 -0.40 21.64
C THR A 294 5.84 -0.63 21.18
N HIS A 295 5.42 -1.88 20.90
CA HIS A 295 3.98 -2.15 20.91
C HIS A 295 3.48 -2.03 22.36
N PRO A 296 2.57 -1.09 22.69
CA PRO A 296 2.07 -0.98 24.06
C PRO A 296 1.13 -2.14 24.44
N PHE A 297 0.84 -3.10 23.55
CA PHE A 297 -0.11 -4.15 23.87
C PHE A 297 0.13 -5.47 23.11
N PRO A 298 0.49 -6.56 23.81
CA PRO A 298 -0.27 -7.79 23.65
C PRO A 298 -1.65 -7.53 24.27
N GLN A 299 -2.59 -6.98 23.49
CA GLN A 299 -3.98 -6.93 23.96
C GLN A 299 -4.44 -8.38 24.07
N LYS A 300 -4.75 -8.85 25.28
CA LYS A 300 -5.19 -10.23 25.54
C LYS A 300 -6.66 -10.49 25.17
N SER A 301 -7.34 -9.46 24.66
CA SER A 301 -8.72 -9.56 24.22
C SER A 301 -8.77 -9.82 22.72
N ALA A 302 -9.51 -10.85 22.34
CA ALA A 302 -9.86 -11.12 20.94
C ALA A 302 -10.74 -10.00 20.34
N THR A 303 -11.32 -9.14 21.18
CA THR A 303 -12.14 -7.99 20.76
C THR A 303 -11.46 -6.67 21.13
N ILE A 304 -11.37 -5.75 20.18
CA ILE A 304 -10.82 -4.41 20.37
C ILE A 304 -11.77 -3.37 19.78
N THR A 305 -11.68 -2.12 20.23
CA THR A 305 -12.38 -1.00 19.59
C THR A 305 -11.36 0.02 19.09
N LEU A 306 -11.38 0.25 17.79
CA LEU A 306 -10.52 1.21 17.10
C LEU A 306 -11.26 2.54 16.94
N THR A 307 -10.50 3.63 16.89
CA THR A 307 -11.00 4.91 16.40
C THR A 307 -10.44 5.11 15.00
N MET A 308 -11.31 5.34 14.02
CA MET A 308 -10.94 5.57 12.63
C MET A 308 -10.57 7.04 12.44
N ASP A 309 -9.31 7.37 12.70
CA ASP A 309 -8.70 8.68 12.52
C ASP A 309 -7.67 8.70 11.37
N ARG A 310 -7.44 7.54 10.76
CA ARG A 310 -6.58 7.30 9.59
C ARG A 310 -6.91 5.94 8.96
N HIS A 311 -6.39 5.68 7.77
CA HIS A 311 -6.34 4.32 7.22
C HIS A 311 -5.52 3.43 8.14
N ARG A 312 -6.00 2.23 8.41
CA ARG A 312 -5.43 1.34 9.42
C ARG A 312 -5.14 -0.02 8.82
N TYR A 313 -4.00 -0.60 9.19
CA TYR A 313 -3.72 -2.01 8.91
C TYR A 313 -3.49 -2.75 10.22
N LEU A 314 -4.43 -3.62 10.58
CA LEU A 314 -4.39 -4.40 11.81
C LEU A 314 -4.18 -5.88 11.50
N MET A 315 -3.33 -6.51 12.30
CA MET A 315 -3.05 -7.93 12.25
C MET A 315 -3.46 -8.62 13.56
N GLY A 316 -4.27 -9.66 13.47
CA GLY A 316 -4.66 -10.50 14.59
C GLY A 316 -3.91 -11.82 14.56
N PHE A 317 -3.30 -12.22 15.68
CA PHE A 317 -2.58 -13.48 15.80
C PHE A 317 -3.39 -14.51 16.56
N VAL A 318 -3.38 -15.74 16.07
CA VAL A 318 -3.85 -16.93 16.78
C VAL A 318 -2.68 -17.87 17.05
N ARG A 319 -2.80 -18.65 18.12
CA ARG A 319 -1.82 -19.68 18.49
C ARG A 319 -2.51 -20.96 18.89
N GLU A 320 -1.76 -22.05 18.93
CA GLU A 320 -2.27 -23.29 19.50
C GLU A 320 -2.44 -23.14 21.02
N LYS A 321 -3.55 -23.67 21.54
CA LYS A 321 -3.77 -23.85 22.96
C LYS A 321 -2.69 -24.78 23.47
N LYS A 322 -2.04 -24.40 24.57
CA LYS A 322 -1.13 -25.33 25.25
C LYS A 322 -1.95 -26.56 25.66
N LYS A 323 -1.54 -27.74 25.19
CA LYS A 323 -2.04 -29.00 25.76
C LYS A 323 -1.66 -28.99 27.23
N VAL A 324 -2.66 -29.13 28.10
CA VAL A 324 -2.39 -29.29 29.53
C VAL A 324 -1.77 -30.68 29.68
N ASP A 325 -0.46 -30.73 29.89
CA ASP A 325 0.23 -31.97 30.27
C ASP A 325 -0.41 -32.48 31.57
N GLY A 326 -1.24 -33.52 31.48
CA GLY A 326 -1.90 -34.11 32.64
C GLY A 326 -3.26 -34.75 32.42
N ALA A 327 -3.94 -34.52 31.29
CA ALA A 327 -5.13 -35.30 30.94
C ALA A 327 -4.69 -36.69 30.44
N LYS A 328 -4.47 -37.63 31.37
CA LYS A 328 -4.41 -39.05 31.04
C LYS A 328 -5.81 -39.53 30.58
N PRO A 329 -5.87 -40.43 29.59
CA PRO A 329 -7.13 -41.00 29.11
C PRO A 329 -7.89 -41.77 30.20
#